data_AF-A0A974DB73-F1
#
_entry.id   AF-A0A974DB73-F1
#
_cell.length_a   1.000
_cell.length_b   1.000
_cell.length_c   1.000
_cell.angle_alpha   90.00
_cell.angle_beta   90.00
_cell.angle_gamma   90.00
#
_symmetry.space_group_name_H-M   'P 1'
#
loop_
_entity.id
_entity.type
_entity.pdbx_description
1 polymer ?
#
loop_
_entity_poly.entity_id
_entity_poly.type
_entity_poly.pdbx_seq_one_letter_code
_entity_poly.pdbx_strand_id
1 'polypeptide(L)'
;MIVRSALPKTTKGGTFPCNSNKCETCKYILCKDQVAIPNTQKVYTIQDHYLCASSNVVYMMTCTRCSTGGIYIGETGQKLRTRMNHQRHKINTKSCDTPVVQHFCSQNHSLQDMQVLILKGNFKTGKDIF
;
A
#
# COMPACT_ATOMS: atom_id res chain seq x y z
N MET A 1 4.66 26.70 34.81
CA MET A 1 4.45 26.39 33.37
C MET A 1 5.41 25.27 33.00
N ILE A 2 4.93 24.05 32.77
CA ILE A 2 5.79 22.91 32.40
C ILE A 2 5.69 22.74 30.88
N VAL A 3 6.77 23.03 30.17
CA VAL A 3 6.87 22.74 28.74
C VAL A 3 7.41 21.31 28.60
N ARG A 4 6.58 20.40 28.07
CA ARG A 4 7.02 19.06 27.68
C ARG A 4 7.52 19.13 26.24
N SER A 5 8.83 19.13 26.03
CA SER A 5 9.42 18.91 24.72
C SER A 5 9.54 17.40 24.47
N ALA A 6 8.80 16.90 23.48
CA ALA A 6 9.05 15.56 22.94
C ALA A 6 10.16 15.68 21.90
N LEU A 7 11.23 14.89 22.04
CA LEU A 7 12.18 14.71 20.93
C LEU A 7 11.38 14.24 19.69
N PRO A 8 11.61 14.80 18.50
CA PRO A 8 11.09 14.21 17.28
C PRO A 8 11.66 12.80 17.19
N LYS A 9 10.81 11.79 17.39
CA LYS A 9 11.20 10.41 17.10
C LYS A 9 11.50 10.40 15.60
N THR A 10 12.76 10.23 15.23
CA THR A 10 13.20 10.02 13.85
C THR A 10 12.74 8.63 13.39
N THR A 11 11.42 8.44 13.30
CA THR A 11 10.84 7.24 12.70
C THR A 11 11.15 7.27 11.22
N LYS A 12 11.94 6.29 10.76
CA LYS A 12 12.21 6.11 9.33
C LYS A 12 10.89 6.05 8.57
N GLY A 13 10.79 6.87 7.53
CA GLY A 13 9.66 6.87 6.61
C GLY A 13 9.57 5.55 5.86
N GLY A 14 8.38 5.24 5.35
CA GLY A 14 8.12 4.03 4.59
C GLY A 14 6.97 3.19 5.13
N THR A 15 6.75 2.04 4.51
CA THR A 15 5.68 1.11 4.90
C THR A 15 6.24 -0.14 5.54
N PHE A 16 5.76 -0.47 6.73
CA PHE A 16 6.29 -1.59 7.51
C PHE A 16 5.19 -2.60 7.86
N PRO A 17 5.54 -3.89 8.04
CA PRO A 17 4.62 -4.87 8.56
C PRO A 17 4.23 -4.50 10.00
N CYS A 18 2.97 -4.78 10.34
CA CYS A 18 2.39 -4.54 11.65
C CYS A 18 2.72 -5.66 12.65
N ASN A 19 3.63 -6.57 12.27
CA ASN A 19 4.19 -7.68 13.05
C ASN A 19 3.16 -8.57 13.77
N SER A 20 1.94 -8.63 13.25
CA SER A 20 0.89 -9.48 13.79
C SER A 20 0.89 -10.81 13.05
N ASN A 21 0.98 -11.92 13.77
CA ASN A 21 0.97 -13.28 13.21
C ASN A 21 -0.30 -13.61 12.40
N LYS A 22 -1.39 -12.87 12.61
CA LYS A 22 -2.67 -13.04 11.89
C LYS A 22 -2.76 -12.16 10.64
N CYS A 23 -1.75 -11.34 10.35
CA CYS A 23 -1.82 -10.35 9.28
C CYS A 23 -1.20 -10.90 7.97
N GLU A 24 -2.07 -11.46 7.15
CA GLU A 24 -1.75 -11.95 5.80
C GLU A 24 -1.27 -10.86 4.82
N THR A 25 -1.38 -9.57 5.17
CA THR A 25 -0.85 -8.48 4.33
C THR A 25 0.64 -8.28 4.52
N CYS A 26 1.20 -8.63 5.70
CA CYS A 26 2.60 -8.32 6.03
C CYS A 26 3.58 -8.91 5.01
N LYS A 27 3.29 -10.11 4.50
CA LYS A 27 4.13 -10.81 3.49
C LYS A 27 4.22 -10.10 2.14
N TYR A 28 3.28 -9.20 1.85
CA TYR A 28 3.26 -8.41 0.62
C TYR A 28 3.75 -6.98 0.83
N ILE A 29 4.10 -6.59 2.06
CA ILE A 29 4.55 -5.22 2.33
C ILE A 29 5.96 -5.02 1.78
N LEU A 30 6.09 -4.05 0.88
CA LEU A 30 7.37 -3.58 0.40
C LEU A 30 7.93 -2.57 1.40
N CYS A 31 8.93 -3.00 2.17
CA CYS A 31 9.61 -2.17 3.16
C CYS A 31 10.57 -1.18 2.50
N LYS A 32 10.00 -0.17 1.81
CA LYS A 32 10.75 0.91 1.18
C LYS A 32 10.19 2.26 1.62
N ASP A 33 11.08 3.23 1.62
CA ASP A 33 10.81 4.66 1.80
C ASP A 33 10.76 5.41 0.46
N GLN A 34 11.12 4.75 -0.64
CA GLN A 34 11.23 5.37 -1.96
C GLN A 34 10.64 4.49 -3.05
N VAL A 35 9.98 5.15 -4.02
CA VAL A 35 9.35 4.51 -5.18
C VAL A 35 9.69 5.28 -6.44
N ALA A 36 10.14 4.59 -7.48
CA ALA A 36 10.24 5.18 -8.80
C ALA A 36 8.83 5.33 -9.42
N ILE A 37 8.49 6.53 -9.87
CA ILE A 37 7.25 6.76 -10.59
C ILE A 37 7.43 6.24 -12.02
N PRO A 38 6.60 5.29 -12.48
CA PRO A 38 6.73 4.71 -13.81
C PRO A 38 6.68 5.80 -14.90
N ASN A 39 7.43 5.58 -15.98
CA ASN A 39 7.56 6.52 -17.12
C ASN A 39 8.14 7.89 -16.76
N THR A 40 8.76 8.04 -15.58
CA THR A 40 9.49 9.25 -15.19
C THR A 40 10.81 8.89 -14.52
N GLN A 41 11.76 9.83 -14.50
CA GLN A 41 12.98 9.71 -13.69
C GLN A 41 12.77 10.17 -12.23
N LYS A 42 11.50 10.39 -11.82
CA LYS A 42 11.19 10.92 -10.48
C LYS A 42 11.03 9.78 -9.48
N VAL A 43 11.58 9.99 -8.29
CA VAL A 43 11.42 9.11 -7.12
C VAL A 43 10.51 9.81 -6.12
N TYR A 44 9.48 9.12 -5.66
CA TYR A 44 8.62 9.54 -4.58
C TYR A 44 9.15 9.02 -3.25
N THR A 45 9.48 9.92 -2.33
CA THR A 45 9.97 9.59 -0.99
C THR A 45 8.82 9.68 0.03
N ILE A 46 8.56 8.58 0.71
CA ILE A 46 7.61 8.46 1.81
C ILE A 46 8.27 9.01 3.06
N GLN A 47 7.76 10.16 3.52
CA GLN A 47 8.31 10.84 4.69
C GLN A 47 7.79 10.25 6.01
N ASP A 48 6.54 9.79 6.02
CA ASP A 48 5.91 9.27 7.24
C ASP A 48 6.13 7.77 7.43
N HIS A 49 5.93 7.34 8.66
CA HIS A 49 5.95 5.93 9.04
C HIS A 49 4.55 5.32 8.94
N TYR A 50 4.39 4.35 8.03
CA TYR A 50 3.12 3.66 7.81
C TYR A 50 3.20 2.17 8.14
N LEU A 51 2.06 1.60 8.54
CA LEU A 51 1.92 0.19 8.84
C LEU A 51 0.80 -0.43 7.99
N CYS A 52 0.77 -1.75 7.86
CA CYS A 52 -0.42 -2.44 7.30
C CYS A 52 -1.72 -2.16 8.09
N ALA A 53 -1.61 -1.66 9.31
CA ALA A 53 -2.73 -1.26 10.14
C ALA A 53 -3.19 0.20 9.94
N SER A 54 -2.49 1.00 9.13
CA SER A 54 -2.83 2.39 8.84
C SER A 54 -4.13 2.49 8.04
N SER A 55 -4.97 3.46 8.38
CA SER A 55 -6.24 3.80 7.73
C SER A 55 -6.12 5.13 6.95
N ASN A 56 -7.09 5.43 6.07
CA ASN A 56 -7.11 6.65 5.26
C ASN A 56 -5.82 6.82 4.45
N VAL A 57 -5.47 5.79 3.68
CA VAL A 57 -4.21 5.70 2.95
C VAL A 57 -4.42 5.64 1.44
N VAL A 58 -3.52 6.30 0.73
CA VAL A 58 -3.25 6.05 -0.70
C VAL A 58 -2.10 5.07 -0.77
N TYR A 59 -2.35 3.94 -1.41
CA TYR A 59 -1.42 2.82 -1.53
C TYR A 59 -1.12 2.52 -2.99
N MET A 60 0.09 2.03 -3.21
CA MET A 60 0.55 1.46 -4.47
C MET A 60 0.59 -0.05 -4.34
N MET A 61 0.06 -0.74 -5.34
CA MET A 61 0.24 -2.16 -5.56
C MET A 61 1.08 -2.37 -6.81
N THR A 62 2.01 -3.30 -6.76
CA THR A 62 2.85 -3.65 -7.92
C THR A 62 2.92 -5.16 -8.13
N CYS A 63 3.15 -5.57 -9.36
CA CYS A 63 3.44 -6.94 -9.73
C CYS A 63 4.93 -7.10 -10.08
N THR A 64 5.62 -8.05 -9.45
CA THR A 64 7.05 -8.35 -9.69
C THR A 64 7.31 -9.12 -10.99
N ARG A 65 6.27 -9.66 -11.63
CA ARG A 65 6.37 -10.41 -12.91
C ARG A 65 6.15 -9.55 -14.14
N CYS A 66 5.52 -8.39 -13.98
CA CYS A 66 5.28 -7.49 -15.10
C CYS A 66 6.58 -6.81 -15.53
N SER A 67 7.00 -7.05 -16.77
CA SER A 67 8.13 -6.36 -17.40
C SER A 67 7.90 -4.84 -17.53
N THR A 68 6.65 -4.39 -17.64
CA THR A 68 6.27 -2.97 -17.66
C THR A 68 5.90 -2.41 -16.28
N GLY A 69 6.09 -3.18 -15.20
CA GLY A 69 5.77 -2.75 -13.84
C GLY A 69 4.28 -2.47 -13.68
N GLY A 70 3.45 -3.52 -13.68
CA GLY A 70 2.01 -3.42 -13.44
C GLY A 70 1.76 -2.74 -12.10
N ILE A 71 1.41 -1.46 -12.15
CA ILE A 71 1.23 -0.59 -11.00
C ILE A 71 -0.24 -0.20 -10.92
N TYR A 72 -0.78 -0.28 -9.71
CA TYR A 72 -2.10 0.21 -9.37
C TYR A 72 -1.99 1.14 -8.17
N ILE A 73 -2.52 2.35 -8.30
CA ILE A 73 -2.65 3.29 -7.19
C ILE A 73 -4.12 3.31 -6.77
N GLY A 74 -4.37 3.07 -5.49
CA GLY A 74 -5.70 3.08 -4.92
C GLY A 74 -5.74 3.85 -3.62
N GLU A 75 -6.93 4.30 -3.25
CA GLU A 75 -7.21 4.91 -1.97
C GLU A 75 -8.12 4.01 -1.13
N THR A 76 -8.01 4.13 0.19
CA THR A 76 -8.96 3.48 1.10
C THR A 76 -9.05 4.22 2.44
N GLY A 77 -10.29 4.45 2.90
CA GLY A 77 -10.54 4.90 4.27
C GLY A 77 -10.37 3.79 5.32
N GLN A 78 -10.44 2.52 4.89
CA GLN A 78 -10.24 1.37 5.78
C GLN A 78 -8.75 1.16 6.07
N LYS A 79 -8.45 0.28 7.04
CA LYS A 79 -7.06 -0.19 7.24
C LYS A 79 -6.56 -0.87 5.97
N LEU A 80 -5.32 -0.61 5.57
CA LEU A 80 -4.70 -1.25 4.39
C LEU A 80 -4.88 -2.78 4.43
N ARG A 81 -4.64 -3.40 5.58
CA ARG A 81 -4.80 -4.85 5.74
C ARG A 81 -6.20 -5.36 5.40
N THR A 82 -7.24 -4.60 5.74
CA THR A 82 -8.63 -4.95 5.46
C THR A 82 -8.90 -4.85 3.96
N ARG A 83 -8.43 -3.77 3.32
CA ARG A 83 -8.55 -3.60 1.87
C ARG A 83 -7.84 -4.73 1.11
N MET A 84 -6.62 -5.11 1.54
CA MET A 84 -5.86 -6.19 0.91
C MET A 84 -6.47 -7.57 1.12
N ASN A 85 -7.05 -7.84 2.29
CA ASN A 85 -7.82 -9.07 2.53
C ASN A 85 -8.98 -9.19 1.54
N HIS A 86 -9.71 -8.09 1.29
CA HIS A 86 -10.81 -8.06 0.33
C HIS A 86 -10.31 -8.32 -1.11
N GLN A 87 -9.22 -7.67 -1.54
CA GLN A 87 -8.64 -7.95 -2.87
C GLN A 87 -8.21 -9.41 -3.01
N ARG A 88 -7.57 -9.98 -1.99
CA ARG A 88 -7.18 -11.41 -1.97
C ARG A 88 -8.37 -12.34 -2.08
N HIS A 89 -9.44 -12.06 -1.35
CA HIS A 89 -10.66 -12.84 -1.46
C HIS A 89 -11.21 -12.80 -2.88
N LYS A 90 -11.31 -11.61 -3.50
CA LYS A 90 -11.77 -11.45 -4.89
C LYS A 90 -10.91 -12.21 -5.91
N ILE A 91 -9.59 -12.19 -5.74
CA ILE A 91 -8.66 -12.93 -6.61
C ILE A 91 -8.86 -14.44 -6.44
N ASN A 92 -8.98 -14.92 -5.21
CA ASN A 92 -9.22 -16.35 -4.94
C ASN A 92 -10.59 -16.82 -5.46
N THR A 93 -11.62 -15.97 -5.41
CA THR A 93 -12.96 -16.29 -5.94
C THR A 93 -13.11 -15.99 -7.44
N LYS A 94 -12.05 -15.52 -8.12
CA LYS A 94 -12.04 -15.14 -9.54
C LYS A 94 -13.12 -14.09 -9.90
N SER A 95 -13.40 -13.18 -8.98
CA SER A 95 -14.34 -12.05 -9.19
C SER A 95 -13.61 -10.90 -9.89
N CYS A 96 -13.43 -11.02 -11.21
CA CYS A 96 -12.60 -10.15 -12.06
C CYS A 96 -13.18 -8.74 -12.32
N ASP A 97 -13.78 -8.12 -11.31
CA ASP A 97 -14.51 -6.85 -11.46
C ASP A 97 -13.60 -5.61 -11.34
N THR A 98 -12.31 -5.80 -11.04
CA THR A 98 -11.35 -4.70 -10.93
C THR A 98 -10.12 -5.01 -11.79
N PRO A 99 -9.45 -3.98 -12.34
CA PRO A 99 -8.24 -4.18 -13.15
C PRO A 99 -7.15 -4.92 -12.39
N VAL A 100 -7.06 -4.71 -11.06
CA VAL A 100 -6.17 -5.45 -10.17
C VAL A 100 -6.51 -6.95 -10.16
N VAL A 101 -7.77 -7.29 -9.91
CA VAL A 101 -8.19 -8.70 -9.82
C VAL A 101 -8.05 -9.36 -11.18
N GLN A 102 -8.46 -8.70 -12.27
CA GLN A 102 -8.30 -9.19 -13.63
C GLN A 102 -6.83 -9.46 -13.98
N HIS A 103 -5.91 -8.58 -13.55
CA HIS A 103 -4.48 -8.80 -13.74
C HIS A 103 -3.98 -10.07 -13.04
N PHE A 104 -4.31 -10.26 -11.76
CA PHE A 104 -3.91 -11.45 -10.99
C PHE A 104 -4.71 -12.71 -11.32
N CYS A 105 -5.83 -12.61 -12.04
CA CYS A 105 -6.58 -13.73 -12.58
C CYS A 105 -6.12 -14.14 -13.99
N SER A 106 -5.28 -13.34 -14.65
CA SER A 106 -4.73 -13.65 -15.97
C SER A 106 -3.59 -14.68 -15.90
N GLN A 107 -3.31 -15.37 -17.02
CA GLN A 107 -2.28 -16.43 -17.05
C GLN A 107 -0.89 -15.84 -16.74
N ASN A 108 -0.15 -16.51 -15.84
CA ASN A 108 1.22 -16.22 -15.37
C ASN A 108 1.41 -15.19 -14.25
N HIS A 109 0.35 -14.70 -13.61
CA HIS A 109 0.46 -13.81 -12.43
C HIS A 109 -0.23 -14.42 -11.21
N SER A 110 0.44 -14.39 -10.04
CA SER A 110 -0.12 -14.89 -8.78
C SER A 110 -0.10 -13.83 -7.69
N LEU A 111 -0.88 -14.04 -6.63
CA LEU A 111 -0.83 -13.23 -5.41
C LEU A 111 0.57 -13.16 -4.81
N GLN A 112 1.42 -14.16 -5.03
CA GLN A 112 2.81 -14.18 -4.54
C GLN A 112 3.67 -13.09 -5.18
N ASP A 113 3.30 -12.63 -6.37
CA ASP A 113 4.02 -11.58 -7.11
C ASP A 113 3.54 -10.17 -6.74
N MET A 114 2.59 -10.06 -5.81
CA MET A 114 2.01 -8.81 -5.35
C MET A 114 2.89 -8.14 -4.29
N GLN A 115 3.20 -6.87 -4.50
CA GLN A 115 3.83 -6.01 -3.51
C GLN A 115 2.93 -4.81 -3.23
N VAL A 116 2.93 -4.34 -1.97
CA VAL A 116 2.06 -3.26 -1.49
C VAL A 116 2.84 -2.29 -0.64
N LEU A 117 2.54 -1.01 -0.80
CA LEU A 117 3.19 0.09 -0.13
C LEU A 117 2.21 1.24 0.04
N ILE A 118 2.32 1.99 1.14
CA ILE A 118 1.58 3.23 1.37
C ILE A 118 2.42 4.40 0.87
N LEU A 119 1.86 5.19 -0.03
CA LEU A 119 2.47 6.43 -0.52
C LEU A 119 2.20 7.58 0.44
N LYS A 120 0.95 7.69 0.90
CA LYS A 120 0.51 8.79 1.77
C LYS A 120 -0.69 8.34 2.60
N GLY A 121 -0.88 8.95 3.77
CA GLY A 121 -2.01 8.71 4.65
C GLY A 121 -2.62 9.98 5.22
N ASN A 122 -3.62 9.80 6.08
CA ASN A 122 -4.35 10.89 6.75
C ASN A 122 -5.07 11.85 5.79
N PHE A 123 -5.54 11.36 4.65
CA PHE A 123 -6.46 12.13 3.84
C PHE A 123 -7.79 12.25 4.59
N LYS A 124 -8.23 13.48 4.86
CA LYS A 124 -9.54 13.73 5.44
C LYS A 124 -10.58 13.35 4.39
N THR A 125 -11.30 12.24 4.59
CA THR A 125 -12.56 12.01 3.88
C THR A 125 -13.58 13.03 4.40
N GLY A 126 -13.54 14.22 3.81
CA GLY A 126 -14.44 15.31 4.12
C GLY A 126 -14.11 16.50 3.21
N LYS A 127 -14.88 16.62 2.12
CA LYS A 127 -15.03 17.82 1.28
C LYS A 127 -13.74 18.59 0.99
N ASP A 128 -13.03 18.22 -0.07
CA ASP A 128 -12.33 19.15 -0.95
C ASP A 128 -11.95 18.38 -2.21
N ILE A 129 -12.97 18.14 -3.04
CA ILE A 129 -12.82 17.73 -4.42
C ILE A 129 -13.56 18.81 -5.22
N PHE A 130 -12.77 19.70 -5.82
CA PHE A 130 -13.13 20.87 -6.66
C PHE A 130 -13.82 22.05 -5.97
#